data_AF-A0AAJ2GYN6-F1
#
_entry.id   AF-A0AAJ2GYN6-F1
#
_cell.length_a   1.000
_cell.length_b   1.000
_cell.length_c   1.000
_cell.angle_alpha   90.00
_cell.angle_beta   90.00
_cell.angle_gamma   90.00
#
_symmetry.space_group_name_H-M   'P 1'
#
loop_
_entity.id
_entity.type
_entity.pdbx_description
1 polymer ?
#
loop_
_entity_poly.entity_id
_entity_poly.type
_entity_poly.pdbx_seq_one_letter_code
_entity_poly.pdbx_strand_id
1 'polypeptide(L)'
;DTLLSHVLNSDTADHYYQQAMDQLLHLQQLPTIQGLIPAYDAQKLMAEMHLFDEWFVRQYLNIELTEQETTLIQNTYQMLTNAALAQPQVVVHRDYHCRNLMVLENDSATNNACLGVIDFQDAVIGAYTYDLISMLRDAYVQWPTH
;
A
#
# COMPACT_ATOMS: atom_id res chain seq x y z
N ASP A 1 -9.74 -8.39 20.61
CA ASP A 1 -9.02 -7.89 19.41
C ASP A 1 -9.44 -6.45 19.14
N THR A 2 -8.47 -5.58 18.84
CA THR A 2 -8.66 -4.11 18.72
C THR A 2 -7.95 -3.58 17.47
N LEU A 3 -8.49 -2.56 16.80
CA LEU A 3 -7.80 -1.90 15.68
C LEU A 3 -6.45 -1.31 16.13
N LEU A 4 -5.42 -1.49 15.31
CA LEU A 4 -4.09 -0.98 15.60
C LEU A 4 -4.10 0.55 15.74
N SER A 5 -4.87 1.25 14.90
CA SER A 5 -5.07 2.70 14.97
C SER A 5 -5.52 3.22 16.35
N HIS A 6 -6.19 2.40 17.17
CA HIS A 6 -6.65 2.81 18.50
C HIS A 6 -5.60 2.65 19.59
N VAL A 7 -4.52 1.91 19.34
CA VAL A 7 -3.45 1.66 20.31
C VAL A 7 -2.12 2.31 19.94
N LEU A 8 -2.04 2.95 18.76
CA LEU A 8 -0.88 3.70 18.31
C LEU A 8 -0.75 5.04 19.04
N ASN A 9 0.41 5.26 19.65
CA ASN A 9 0.87 6.51 20.24
C ASN A 9 2.42 6.55 20.18
N SER A 10 3.04 7.63 20.67
CA SER A 10 4.51 7.80 20.65
C SER A 10 5.28 6.65 21.29
N ASP A 11 4.69 5.96 22.26
CA ASP A 11 5.36 4.95 23.05
C ASP A 11 5.16 3.54 22.47
N THR A 12 4.11 3.34 21.68
CA THR A 12 3.72 2.04 21.11
C THR A 12 3.98 1.93 19.61
N ALA A 13 4.19 3.05 18.91
CA ALA A 13 4.34 3.10 17.47
C ALA A 13 5.48 2.20 16.97
N ASP A 14 6.69 2.36 17.48
CA ASP A 14 7.86 1.59 17.01
C ASP A 14 7.62 0.07 17.12
N HIS A 15 7.07 -0.38 18.25
CA HIS A 15 6.78 -1.79 18.50
C HIS A 15 5.76 -2.36 17.50
N TYR A 16 4.65 -1.67 17.28
CA TYR A 16 3.60 -2.15 16.40
C TYR A 16 3.93 -1.98 14.91
N TYR A 17 4.67 -0.94 14.53
CA TYR A 17 5.15 -0.79 13.15
C TYR A 17 6.17 -1.88 12.81
N GLN A 18 7.01 -2.30 13.75
CA GLN A 18 7.88 -3.46 13.56
C GLN A 18 7.06 -4.73 13.32
N GLN A 19 6.02 -4.99 14.13
CA GLN A 19 5.12 -6.12 13.91
C GLN A 19 4.36 -6.05 12.58
N ALA A 20 3.96 -4.85 12.15
CA ALA A 20 3.30 -4.65 10.87
C ALA A 20 4.25 -4.95 9.71
N MET A 21 5.52 -4.56 9.81
CA MET A 21 6.55 -4.93 8.84
C MET A 21 6.77 -6.45 8.79
N ASP A 22 6.88 -7.11 9.95
CA ASP A 22 7.04 -8.56 10.03
C ASP A 22 5.83 -9.28 9.40
N GLN A 23 4.61 -8.79 9.65
CA GLN A 23 3.40 -9.33 9.07
C GLN A 23 3.29 -9.08 7.56
N LEU A 24 3.76 -7.92 7.08
CA LEU A 24 3.87 -7.65 5.65
C LEU A 24 4.84 -8.63 4.98
N LEU A 25 5.99 -8.93 5.60
CA LEU A 25 6.93 -9.93 5.08
C LEU A 25 6.27 -11.31 4.96
N HIS A 26 5.48 -11.74 5.95
CA HIS A 26 4.73 -12.98 5.86
C HIS A 26 3.72 -12.97 4.70
N LEU A 27 2.99 -11.86 4.51
CA LEU A 27 2.05 -11.70 3.40
C LEU A 27 2.76 -11.81 2.04
N GLN A 28 3.92 -11.17 1.90
CA GLN A 28 4.70 -11.16 0.66
C GLN A 28 5.34 -12.51 0.32
N GLN A 29 5.52 -13.39 1.30
CA GLN A 29 6.02 -14.76 1.11
C GLN A 29 4.93 -15.76 0.72
N LEU A 30 3.65 -15.37 0.75
CA LEU A 30 2.57 -16.25 0.34
C LEU A 30 2.72 -16.66 -1.13
N PRO A 31 2.40 -17.92 -1.48
CA PRO A 31 2.46 -18.37 -2.86
C PRO A 31 1.46 -17.58 -3.72
N THR A 32 1.94 -17.03 -4.83
CA THR A 32 1.09 -16.35 -5.80
C THR A 32 0.36 -17.41 -6.64
N ILE A 33 -0.88 -17.75 -6.26
CA ILE A 33 -1.70 -18.70 -7.01
C ILE A 33 -2.33 -17.96 -8.20
N GLN A 34 -1.90 -18.32 -9.41
CA GLN A 34 -2.40 -17.72 -10.63
C GLN A 34 -3.92 -17.90 -10.75
N GLY A 35 -4.63 -16.81 -11.02
CA GLY A 35 -6.10 -16.80 -11.16
C GLY A 35 -6.89 -16.71 -9.86
N LEU A 36 -6.24 -16.81 -8.69
CA LEU A 36 -6.88 -16.53 -7.40
C LEU A 36 -6.82 -15.03 -7.08
N ILE A 37 -5.65 -14.42 -7.27
CA ILE A 37 -5.41 -12.99 -7.04
C ILE A 37 -5.11 -12.32 -8.39
N PRO A 38 -5.83 -11.26 -8.76
CA PRO A 38 -5.60 -10.55 -10.03
C PRO A 38 -4.21 -9.90 -10.07
N ALA A 39 -3.63 -9.80 -11.27
CA ALA A 39 -2.37 -9.09 -11.46
C ALA A 39 -2.60 -7.57 -11.42
N TYR A 40 -1.68 -6.85 -10.78
CA TYR A 40 -1.60 -5.40 -10.88
C TYR A 40 -0.77 -5.00 -12.10
N ASP A 41 -1.33 -5.29 -13.27
CA ASP A 41 -0.63 -5.14 -14.53
C ASP A 41 -0.49 -3.67 -14.99
N ALA A 42 0.22 -3.48 -16.11
CA ALA A 42 0.44 -2.16 -16.69
C ALA A 42 -0.87 -1.41 -16.95
N GLN A 43 -1.91 -2.12 -17.41
CA GLN A 43 -3.19 -1.51 -17.75
C GLN A 43 -3.88 -0.98 -16.49
N LYS A 44 -3.91 -1.78 -15.41
CA LYS A 44 -4.51 -1.38 -14.14
C LYS A 44 -3.73 -0.26 -13.45
N LEU A 45 -2.40 -0.33 -13.44
CA LEU A 45 -1.53 0.73 -12.93
C LEU A 45 -1.76 2.06 -13.65
N MET A 46 -1.79 2.05 -14.99
CA MET A 46 -2.05 3.26 -15.76
C MET A 46 -3.46 3.81 -15.51
N ALA A 47 -4.48 2.95 -15.53
CA ALA A 47 -5.85 3.37 -15.27
C ALA A 47 -6.01 4.05 -13.90
N GLU A 48 -5.34 3.55 -12.86
CA GLU A 48 -5.37 4.15 -11.54
C GLU A 48 -4.61 5.49 -11.49
N MET A 49 -3.48 5.62 -12.18
CA MET A 49 -2.77 6.90 -12.28
C MET A 49 -3.55 7.95 -13.07
N HIS A 50 -4.29 7.56 -14.12
CA HIS A 50 -5.13 8.48 -14.90
C HIS A 50 -6.22 9.16 -14.07
N LEU A 51 -6.63 8.58 -12.94
CA LEU A 51 -7.56 9.24 -12.02
C LEU A 51 -7.03 10.59 -11.53
N PHE A 52 -5.71 10.76 -11.43
CA PHE A 52 -5.10 12.03 -11.05
C PHE A 52 -5.40 13.15 -12.05
N ASP A 53 -5.04 12.97 -13.32
CA ASP A 53 -5.21 14.04 -14.31
C ASP A 53 -6.66 14.17 -14.79
N GLU A 54 -7.44 13.09 -14.77
CA GLU A 54 -8.87 13.15 -15.05
C GLU A 54 -9.63 13.88 -13.94
N TRP A 55 -9.58 13.38 -12.70
CA TRP A 55 -10.44 13.89 -11.64
C TRP A 55 -9.85 15.06 -10.89
N PHE A 56 -8.58 14.99 -10.50
CA PHE A 56 -7.99 16.05 -9.69
C PHE A 56 -7.63 17.27 -10.53
N VAL A 57 -6.91 17.09 -11.64
CA VAL A 57 -6.45 18.22 -12.46
C VAL A 57 -7.58 18.83 -13.27
N ARG A 58 -8.28 18.03 -14.09
CA ARG A 58 -9.31 18.56 -14.98
C ARG A 58 -10.64 18.81 -14.28
N GLN A 59 -11.18 17.87 -13.50
CA GLN A 59 -12.50 18.07 -12.88
C GLN A 59 -12.47 18.97 -11.64
N TYR A 60 -11.55 18.71 -10.70
CA TYR A 60 -11.54 19.41 -9.41
C TYR A 60 -10.86 20.78 -9.48
N LEU A 61 -9.66 20.87 -10.07
CA LEU A 61 -8.94 22.13 -10.23
C LEU A 61 -9.40 22.94 -11.45
N ASN A 62 -10.17 22.33 -12.36
CA ASN A 62 -10.63 22.94 -13.62
C ASN A 62 -9.46 23.49 -14.48
N ILE A 63 -8.36 22.72 -14.53
CA ILE A 63 -7.17 23.04 -15.32
C ILE A 63 -7.19 22.22 -16.62
N GLU A 64 -7.13 22.92 -17.75
CA GLU A 64 -6.90 22.32 -19.06
C GLU A 64 -5.40 22.12 -19.28
N LEU A 65 -5.00 20.88 -19.56
CA LEU A 65 -3.60 20.54 -19.83
C LEU A 65 -3.24 20.82 -21.29
N THR A 66 -2.09 21.44 -21.50
CA THR A 66 -1.52 21.55 -22.84
C THR A 66 -1.06 20.18 -23.36
N GLU A 67 -0.80 20.08 -24.66
CA GLU A 67 -0.27 18.87 -25.29
C GLU A 67 1.08 18.45 -24.69
N GLN A 68 1.93 19.44 -24.36
CA GLN A 68 3.23 19.21 -23.74
C GLN A 68 3.09 18.64 -22.32
N GLU A 69 2.20 19.21 -21.50
CA GLU A 69 1.95 18.72 -20.15
C GLU A 69 1.28 17.33 -20.15
N THR A 70 0.35 17.10 -21.09
CA THR A 70 -0.27 15.79 -21.28
C THR A 70 0.80 14.75 -21.60
N THR A 71 1.69 15.05 -22.55
CA THR A 71 2.79 14.14 -22.92
C THR A 71 3.75 13.88 -21.75
N LEU A 72 4.08 14.93 -20.97
CA LEU A 72 4.92 14.79 -19.78
C LEU A 72 4.30 13.85 -18.75
N ILE A 73 3.00 14.01 -18.47
CA ILE A 73 2.26 13.16 -17.53
C ILE A 73 2.24 11.71 -18.04
N GLN A 74 1.90 11.49 -19.31
CA GLN A 74 1.89 10.13 -19.90
C GLN A 74 3.26 9.44 -19.81
N ASN A 75 4.34 10.15 -20.14
CA ASN A 75 5.69 9.61 -20.04
C ASN A 75 6.05 9.27 -18.58
N THR A 76 5.59 10.09 -17.63
CA THR A 76 5.80 9.85 -16.20
C THR A 76 5.06 8.59 -15.74
N TYR A 77 3.80 8.43 -16.13
CA TYR A 77 3.01 7.22 -15.82
C TYR A 77 3.65 5.97 -16.40
N GLN A 78 4.13 6.02 -17.64
CA GLN A 78 4.82 4.89 -18.26
C GLN A 78 6.10 4.53 -17.49
N MET A 79 6.89 5.53 -17.08
CA MET A 79 8.10 5.32 -16.29
C MET A 79 7.78 4.65 -14.95
N LEU A 80 6.78 5.15 -14.23
CA LEU A 80 6.34 4.59 -12.94
C LEU A 80 5.81 3.17 -13.09
N THR A 81 5.00 2.92 -14.12
CA THR A 81 4.48 1.58 -14.44
C THR A 81 5.62 0.59 -14.68
N ASN A 82 6.59 0.96 -15.51
CA ASN A 82 7.76 0.11 -15.78
C ASN A 82 8.58 -0.15 -14.53
N ALA A 83 8.77 0.87 -13.69
CA ALA A 83 9.50 0.74 -12.44
C ALA A 83 8.78 -0.18 -11.43
N ALA A 84 7.45 -0.15 -11.37
CA ALA A 84 6.66 -1.05 -10.53
C ALA A 84 6.73 -2.51 -11.03
N LEU A 85 6.57 -2.72 -12.34
CA LEU A 85 6.59 -4.06 -12.95
C LEU A 85 7.96 -4.72 -12.93
N ALA A 86 9.05 -3.94 -12.89
CA ALA A 86 10.41 -4.46 -12.79
C ALA A 86 10.78 -4.99 -11.40
N GLN A 87 9.98 -4.67 -10.37
CA GLN A 87 10.20 -5.15 -9.01
C GLN A 87 9.71 -6.59 -8.82
N PRO A 88 10.14 -7.27 -7.75
CA PRO A 88 9.50 -8.52 -7.31
C PRO A 88 7.99 -8.34 -7.16
N GLN A 89 7.24 -9.23 -7.80
CA GLN A 89 5.78 -9.24 -7.78
C GLN A 89 5.30 -10.21 -6.69
N VAL A 90 4.58 -9.67 -5.70
CA VAL A 90 4.14 -10.37 -4.50
C VAL A 90 2.67 -10.04 -4.22
N VAL A 91 2.07 -10.68 -3.21
CA VAL A 91 0.74 -10.29 -2.74
C VAL A 91 0.80 -8.87 -2.17
N VAL A 92 -0.05 -8.00 -2.70
CA VAL A 92 -0.23 -6.60 -2.29
C VAL A 92 -1.67 -6.44 -1.82
N HIS A 93 -1.84 -5.98 -0.59
CA HIS A 93 -3.13 -5.70 0.04
C HIS A 93 -3.79 -4.43 -0.54
N ARG A 94 -2.98 -3.45 -0.96
CA ARG A 94 -3.33 -2.11 -1.46
C ARG A 94 -3.73 -1.12 -0.37
N ASP A 95 -4.50 -1.56 0.62
CA ASP A 95 -4.90 -0.74 1.78
C ASP A 95 -4.21 -1.19 3.08
N TYR A 96 -2.91 -1.50 3.01
CA TYR A 96 -2.12 -1.93 4.17
C TYR A 96 -1.76 -0.75 5.09
N HIS A 97 -2.69 -0.37 5.96
CA HIS A 97 -2.53 0.75 6.89
C HIS A 97 -3.11 0.40 8.27
N CYS A 98 -2.80 1.18 9.31
CA CYS A 98 -3.11 0.82 10.71
C CYS A 98 -4.61 0.60 11.00
N ARG A 99 -5.50 1.13 10.16
CA ARG A 99 -6.96 0.92 10.27
C ARG A 99 -7.44 -0.43 9.74
N ASN A 100 -6.60 -1.12 8.96
CA ASN A 100 -6.85 -2.46 8.42
C ASN A 100 -6.00 -3.53 9.13
N LEU A 101 -5.38 -3.17 10.26
CA LEU A 101 -4.62 -4.06 11.11
C LEU A 101 -5.31 -4.17 12.48
N MET A 102 -5.44 -5.40 12.97
CA MET A 102 -6.03 -5.72 14.26
C MET A 102 -5.00 -6.34 15.19
N VAL A 103 -4.87 -5.81 16.39
CA VAL A 103 -4.11 -6.43 17.46
C VAL A 103 -4.91 -7.62 17.99
N LEU A 104 -4.35 -8.81 17.81
CA LEU A 104 -4.91 -10.05 18.31
C LEU A 104 -4.42 -10.30 19.73
N GLU A 105 -5.33 -10.62 20.64
CA GLU A 105 -4.98 -10.98 22.01
C GLU A 105 -4.40 -12.40 22.05
N ASN A 106 -3.08 -12.48 22.27
CA ASN A 106 -2.27 -13.69 22.45
C ASN A 106 -2.02 -14.56 21.21
N ASP A 107 -0.77 -14.57 20.73
CA ASP A 107 -0.12 -15.85 20.43
C ASP A 107 0.76 -16.22 21.63
N SER A 108 0.22 -17.09 22.49
CA SER A 108 0.89 -17.59 23.70
C SER A 108 2.21 -18.31 23.42
N ALA A 109 2.58 -18.55 22.17
CA ALA A 109 3.84 -19.18 21.78
C ALA A 109 5.02 -18.19 21.64
N THR A 110 4.78 -16.89 21.41
CA THR A 110 5.85 -15.95 21.01
C THR A 110 6.00 -14.71 21.88
N ASN A 111 5.09 -14.45 22.84
CA ASN A 111 5.07 -13.21 23.64
C ASN A 111 5.04 -11.91 22.81
N ASN A 112 4.77 -12.00 21.51
CA ASN A 112 4.59 -10.86 20.62
C ASN A 112 3.12 -10.78 20.22
N ALA A 113 2.57 -9.56 20.17
CA ALA A 113 1.26 -9.36 19.59
C ALA A 113 1.31 -9.77 18.11
N CYS A 114 0.34 -10.56 17.67
CA CYS A 114 0.17 -10.92 16.27
C CYS A 114 -0.82 -9.94 15.65
N LEU A 115 -0.49 -9.39 14.49
CA LEU A 115 -1.38 -8.49 13.77
C LEU A 115 -2.23 -9.27 12.76
N GLY A 116 -3.53 -9.28 12.97
CA GLY A 116 -4.51 -9.67 11.97
C GLY A 116 -4.60 -8.59 10.90
N VAL A 117 -4.66 -9.00 9.64
CA VAL A 117 -4.90 -8.10 8.50
C VAL A 117 -6.34 -8.34 8.04
N ILE A 118 -7.07 -7.29 7.70
CA ILE A 118 -8.46 -7.36 7.22
C ILE A 118 -8.59 -6.54 5.93
N ASP A 119 -9.67 -6.76 5.16
CA ASP A 119 -10.02 -6.00 3.94
C ASP A 119 -9.25 -6.42 2.66
N PHE A 120 -9.13 -7.73 2.43
CA PHE A 120 -8.36 -8.32 1.32
C PHE A 120 -9.06 -8.36 -0.06
N GLN A 121 -10.29 -7.87 -0.18
CA GLN A 121 -11.09 -8.01 -1.41
C GLN A 121 -10.45 -7.36 -2.64
N ASP A 122 -9.62 -6.34 -2.42
CA ASP A 122 -8.93 -5.60 -3.45
C ASP A 122 -7.48 -6.08 -3.68
N ALA A 123 -7.07 -7.18 -3.02
CA ALA A 123 -5.71 -7.68 -3.13
C ALA A 123 -5.31 -8.01 -4.57
N VAL A 124 -4.05 -7.73 -4.90
CA VAL A 124 -3.45 -7.92 -6.22
C VAL A 124 -2.07 -8.55 -6.12
N ILE A 125 -1.56 -9.07 -7.23
CA ILE A 125 -0.13 -9.40 -7.38
C ILE A 125 0.59 -8.18 -7.97
N GLY A 126 1.43 -7.52 -7.18
CA GLY A 126 2.04 -6.24 -7.52
C GLY A 126 3.42 -6.02 -6.90
N ALA A 127 3.97 -4.82 -7.08
CA ALA A 127 5.29 -4.46 -6.55
C ALA A 127 5.36 -4.53 -5.02
N TYR A 128 6.37 -5.21 -4.48
CA TYR A 128 6.54 -5.43 -3.03
C TYR A 128 6.65 -4.13 -2.19
N THR A 129 7.03 -3.01 -2.79
CA THR A 129 7.12 -1.73 -2.06
C THR A 129 5.77 -1.08 -1.81
N TYR A 130 4.70 -1.49 -2.49
CA TYR A 130 3.43 -0.78 -2.49
C TYR A 130 2.83 -0.64 -1.09
N ASP A 131 2.62 -1.76 -0.40
CA ASP A 131 2.04 -1.79 0.95
C ASP A 131 2.96 -1.15 1.99
N LEU A 132 4.29 -1.26 1.83
CA LEU A 132 5.24 -0.61 2.72
C LEU A 132 5.11 0.93 2.63
N ILE A 133 4.98 1.46 1.41
CA ILE A 133 4.75 2.90 1.21
C ILE A 133 3.39 3.31 1.79
N SER A 134 2.34 2.50 1.57
CA SER A 134 1.00 2.74 2.13
C SER A 134 1.04 2.86 3.66
N MET A 135 1.77 1.95 4.32
CA MET A 135 1.94 1.96 5.78
C MET A 135 2.78 3.14 6.29
N LEU A 136 3.90 3.45 5.64
CA LEU A 136 4.80 4.54 6.08
C LEU A 136 4.22 5.94 5.82
N ARG A 137 3.34 6.07 4.84
CA ARG A 137 2.61 7.32 4.55
C ARG A 137 1.31 7.44 5.34
N ASP A 138 0.95 6.42 6.13
CA ASP A 138 -0.22 6.46 7.00
C ASP A 138 -0.06 7.55 8.08
N ALA A 139 -1.07 8.41 8.18
CA ALA A 139 -1.01 9.76 8.75
C ALA A 139 -0.88 9.83 10.30
N TYR A 140 -0.59 8.71 10.96
CA TYR A 140 -0.64 8.60 12.43
C TYR A 140 0.73 8.70 13.11
N VAL A 141 1.83 8.50 12.39
CA VAL A 141 3.19 8.66 12.93
C VAL A 141 3.95 9.67 12.08
N GLN A 142 4.07 10.89 12.58
CA GLN A 142 5.04 11.84 12.05
C GLN A 142 6.43 11.42 12.52
N TRP A 143 7.13 10.67 11.67
CA TRP A 143 8.54 10.37 11.89
C TRP A 143 9.33 11.69 11.95
N PRO A 144 10.21 11.88 12.94
CA PRO A 144 11.01 13.10 13.04
C PRO A 144 11.80 13.29 11.74
N THR A 145 11.62 14.44 11.09
CA THR A 145 12.59 14.90 10.09
C THR A 145 13.87 15.21 10.84
N HIS A 146 14.89 14.36 10.64
CA HIS A 146 16.25 14.60 11.14
C HIS A 146 16.74 16.02 10.88
#